data_AF-A0AA48H8Z2-F1
#
_entry.id   AF-A0AA48H8Z2-F1
#
_cell.length_a   1.000
_cell.length_b   1.000
_cell.length_c   1.000
_cell.angle_alpha   90.00
_cell.angle_beta   90.00
_cell.angle_gamma   90.00
#
_symmetry.space_group_name_H-M   'P 1'
#
loop_
_entity.id
_entity.type
_entity.pdbx_description
1 polymer ?
#
loop_
_entity_poly.entity_id
_entity_poly.type
_entity_poly.pdbx_seq_one_letter_code
_entity_poly.pdbx_strand_id
1 'polypeptide(L)'
;MKFSWVFSGDDNPVMKRTCIELEYSLRPKIMRFLLSRLDVDTDFAQFCFDVDVDKNWVSISDKTPKEYFLIISPGFNQEINGSSFSSVA
;
A
#
# COMPACT_ATOMS: atom_id res chain seq x y z
N MET A 1 1.17 5.97 8.85
CA MET A 1 0.67 5.65 7.51
C MET A 1 -0.81 5.35 7.60
N LYS A 2 -1.57 5.73 6.58
CA LYS A 2 -3.03 5.55 6.50
C LYS A 2 -3.36 4.77 5.23
N PHE A 3 -4.33 3.86 5.33
CA PHE A 3 -4.85 3.11 4.19
C PHE A 3 -6.27 3.59 3.89
N SER A 4 -6.49 4.12 2.69
CA SER A 4 -7.83 4.36 2.17
C SER A 4 -8.28 3.10 1.45
N TRP A 5 -9.35 2.49 1.92
CA TRP A 5 -9.90 1.29 1.32
C TRP A 5 -10.88 1.68 0.21
N VAL A 6 -10.64 1.20 -1.01
CA VAL A 6 -11.47 1.44 -2.19
C VAL A 6 -12.10 0.12 -2.59
N PHE A 7 -13.43 0.08 -2.63
CA PHE A 7 -14.22 -1.09 -3.02
C PHE A 7 -15.55 -0.63 -3.64
N SER A 8 -16.09 -1.46 -4.54
CA SER A 8 -17.25 -1.12 -5.36
C SER A 8 -18.60 -1.53 -4.74
N GLY A 9 -18.59 -2.16 -3.55
CA GLY A 9 -19.75 -2.79 -2.90
C GLY A 9 -20.14 -2.22 -1.53
N ASP A 10 -21.17 -2.81 -0.93
CA ASP A 10 -21.74 -2.41 0.37
C ASP A 10 -20.87 -2.86 1.57
N ASP A 11 -20.87 -2.10 2.66
CA ASP A 11 -20.00 -2.28 3.84
C ASP A 11 -20.41 -3.53 4.65
N ASN A 12 -20.07 -4.72 4.14
CA ASN A 12 -20.39 -6.01 4.73
C ASN A 12 -19.33 -6.37 5.81
N PRO A 13 -19.69 -6.98 6.96
CA PRO A 13 -18.73 -7.48 7.95
C PRO A 13 -17.61 -8.37 7.38
N VAL A 14 -17.86 -9.08 6.28
CA VAL A 14 -16.80 -9.83 5.56
C VAL A 14 -15.73 -8.89 4.99
N MET A 15 -16.10 -7.74 4.43
CA MET A 15 -15.15 -6.75 3.91
C MET A 15 -14.29 -6.15 5.02
N LYS A 16 -14.86 -5.87 6.20
CA LYS A 16 -14.07 -5.38 7.34
C LYS A 16 -12.97 -6.34 7.75
N ARG A 17 -13.27 -7.64 7.74
CA ARG A 17 -12.27 -8.68 8.01
C ARG A 17 -11.19 -8.71 6.93
N THR A 18 -11.57 -8.66 5.66
CA THR A 18 -10.63 -8.61 4.54
C THR A 18 -9.70 -7.39 4.61
N CYS A 19 -10.24 -6.20 4.93
CA CYS A 19 -9.42 -4.99 5.11
C CYS A 19 -8.40 -5.16 6.25
N ILE A 20 -8.81 -5.73 7.39
CA ILE A 20 -7.90 -6.00 8.50
C ILE A 20 -6.78 -6.96 8.06
N GLU A 21 -7.12 -8.08 7.43
CA GLU A 21 -6.16 -9.07 6.96
C GLU A 21 -5.19 -8.48 5.92
N LEU A 22 -5.70 -7.69 4.98
CA LEU A 22 -4.89 -6.96 4.01
C LEU A 22 -3.96 -5.97 4.69
N GLU A 23 -4.45 -5.19 5.66
CA GLU A 23 -3.62 -4.22 6.38
C GLU A 23 -2.46 -4.93 7.09
N TYR A 24 -2.75 -6.04 7.79
CA TYR A 24 -1.73 -6.84 8.45
C TYR A 24 -0.65 -7.35 7.49
N SER A 25 -1.02 -7.67 6.24
CA SER A 25 -0.08 -8.15 5.23
C SER A 25 0.71 -7.02 4.53
N LEU A 26 0.04 -5.88 4.28
CA LEU A 26 0.58 -4.76 3.52
C LEU A 26 1.49 -3.88 4.38
N ARG A 27 1.08 -3.64 5.62
CA ARG A 27 1.80 -2.77 6.56
C ARG A 27 3.29 -3.13 6.71
N PRO A 28 3.68 -4.40 6.98
CA PRO A 28 5.09 -4.76 7.07
C PRO A 28 5.84 -4.67 5.73
N LYS A 29 5.19 -4.99 4.61
CA LYS A 29 5.81 -4.90 3.27
C LYS A 29 6.12 -3.45 2.90
N ILE A 30 5.12 -2.57 3.05
CA ILE A 30 5.26 -1.14 2.78
C ILE A 30 6.28 -0.53 3.73
N MET A 31 6.24 -0.87 5.01
CA MET A 31 7.23 -0.37 5.97
C MET A 31 8.66 -0.74 5.58
N ARG A 32 8.91 -1.99 5.14
CA ARG A 32 10.24 -2.39 4.64
C ARG A 32 10.67 -1.60 3.41
N PHE A 33 9.75 -1.36 2.47
CA PHE A 33 10.02 -0.55 1.29
C PHE A 33 10.33 0.91 1.62
N LEU A 34 9.63 1.49 2.60
CA LEU A 34 9.88 2.86 3.04
C LEU A 34 11.24 2.97 3.74
N LEU A 35 11.55 2.06 4.66
CA LEU A 35 12.82 2.04 5.39
C LEU A 35 14.05 1.77 4.51
N SER A 36 13.89 1.15 3.34
CA SER A 36 14.99 0.96 2.40
C SER A 36 15.32 2.21 1.57
N ARG A 37 14.47 3.25 1.63
CA ARG A 37 14.57 4.46 0.80
C ARG A 37 14.60 5.76 1.59
N LEU A 38 14.10 5.73 2.82
CA LEU A 38 13.91 6.89 3.66
C LEU A 38 14.67 6.72 4.97
N ASP A 39 14.99 7.84 5.60
CA ASP A 39 15.65 7.85 6.89
C ASP A 39 14.71 7.30 7.99
N VAL A 40 15.28 6.71 9.02
CA VAL A 40 14.57 6.19 10.20
C VAL A 40 13.85 7.30 10.96
N ASP A 41 14.31 8.55 10.85
CA ASP A 41 13.67 9.74 11.45
C ASP A 41 12.48 10.27 10.64
N THR A 42 12.16 9.64 9.50
CA THR A 42 11.01 10.06 8.68
C THR A 42 9.70 9.77 9.40
N ASP A 43 8.85 10.79 9.53
CA ASP A 43 7.52 10.58 10.09
C ASP A 43 6.62 9.82 9.11
N PHE A 44 6.50 8.51 9.29
CA PHE A 44 5.66 7.66 8.44
C PHE A 44 4.15 7.91 8.61
N ALA A 45 3.72 8.75 9.55
CA ALA A 45 2.30 9.10 9.75
C ALA A 45 1.68 9.80 8.53
N GLN A 46 2.48 10.56 7.78
CA GLN A 46 2.05 11.36 6.63
C GLN A 46 1.77 10.57 5.35
N PHE A 47 2.20 9.30 5.28
CA PHE A 47 2.02 8.47 4.10
C PHE A 47 0.59 7.94 4.02
N CYS A 48 -0.03 8.13 2.88
CA CYS A 48 -1.37 7.65 2.57
C CYS A 48 -1.30 6.72 1.36
N PHE A 49 -1.92 5.55 1.47
CA PHE A 49 -2.00 4.55 0.41
C PHE A 49 -3.45 4.25 0.11
N ASP A 50 -3.79 4.15 -1.15
CA ASP A 50 -5.12 3.74 -1.61
C ASP A 50 -5.05 2.26 -1.98
N VAL A 51 -5.90 1.44 -1.35
CA VAL A 51 -5.95 -0.01 -1.52
C VAL A 51 -7.26 -0.35 -2.22
N ASP A 52 -7.18 -0.74 -3.48
CA ASP A 52 -8.29 -1.31 -4.24
C ASP A 52 -8.42 -2.78 -3.82
N VAL A 53 -9.42 -3.07 -3.00
CA VAL A 53 -9.66 -4.41 -2.45
C VAL A 53 -10.15 -5.37 -3.54
N ASP A 54 -10.93 -4.87 -4.49
CA ASP A 54 -11.49 -5.65 -5.60
C ASP A 54 -10.39 -6.10 -6.56
N LYS A 55 -9.41 -5.23 -6.84
CA LYS A 55 -8.26 -5.52 -7.71
C LYS A 55 -7.03 -6.03 -6.95
N ASN A 56 -7.09 -6.10 -5.63
CA ASN A 56 -5.94 -6.37 -4.76
C ASN A 56 -4.71 -5.52 -5.14
N TRP A 57 -4.93 -4.22 -5.33
CA TRP A 57 -3.94 -3.29 -5.85
C TRP A 57 -3.71 -2.12 -4.90
N VAL A 58 -2.46 -1.78 -4.66
CA VAL A 58 -2.06 -0.66 -3.79
C VAL A 58 -1.42 0.44 -4.61
N SER A 59 -1.88 1.67 -4.42
CA SER A 59 -1.31 2.88 -4.99
C SER A 59 -0.93 3.88 -3.91
N ILE A 60 0.07 4.72 -4.19
CA ILE A 60 0.41 5.85 -3.33
C ILE A 60 -0.65 6.93 -3.55
N SER A 61 -1.28 7.38 -2.46
CA SER A 61 -2.31 8.40 -2.52
C SER A 61 -1.71 9.78 -2.75
N ASP A 62 -2.44 10.65 -3.47
CA ASP A 62 -2.09 12.05 -3.69
C ASP A 62 -2.03 12.88 -2.39
N LYS A 63 -2.55 12.32 -1.30
CA LYS A 63 -2.45 12.89 0.07
C LYS A 63 -1.04 12.75 0.66
N THR A 64 -0.20 11.86 0.11
CA THR A 64 1.19 11.73 0.52
C THR A 64 1.97 12.96 0.03
N PRO A 65 2.77 13.63 0.88
CA PRO A 65 3.52 14.80 0.45
C PRO A 65 4.41 14.53 -0.76
N LYS A 66 4.43 15.49 -1.70
CA LYS A 66 5.04 15.32 -3.04
C LYS A 66 6.51 14.94 -2.98
N GLU A 67 7.24 15.49 -2.03
CA GLU A 67 8.65 15.20 -1.80
C GLU A 67 8.89 13.71 -1.53
N TYR A 68 8.08 13.08 -0.68
CA TYR A 68 8.15 11.64 -0.48
C TYR A 68 7.62 10.86 -1.68
N PHE A 69 6.50 11.30 -2.27
CA PHE A 69 5.91 10.66 -3.45
C PHE A 69 6.94 10.44 -4.55
N LEU A 70 7.77 11.44 -4.87
CA LEU A 70 8.81 11.33 -5.89
C LEU A 70 9.90 10.30 -5.56
N ILE A 71 10.22 10.13 -4.28
CA ILE A 71 11.23 9.18 -3.80
C ILE A 71 10.69 7.75 -3.82
N ILE A 72 9.43 7.57 -3.39
CA ILE A 72 8.85 6.24 -3.21
C ILE A 72 8.18 5.70 -4.47
N SER A 73 7.70 6.56 -5.38
CA SER A 73 7.01 6.13 -6.61
C SER A 73 7.83 5.19 -7.50
N PRO A 74 9.13 5.44 -7.77
CA PRO A 74 9.91 4.57 -8.63
C PRO A 74 10.05 3.18 -8.00
N GLY A 75 9.48 2.14 -8.60
CA GLY A 75 9.59 0.77 -8.10
C GLY A 75 8.58 0.36 -7.02
N PHE A 76 7.70 1.27 -6.55
CA PHE A 76 6.64 0.92 -5.59
C PHE A 76 5.73 -0.19 -6.13
N ASN A 77 5.21 -0.02 -7.35
CA ASN A 77 4.29 -0.99 -7.94
C ASN A 77 4.93 -2.37 -8.10
N GLN A 78 6.20 -2.42 -8.51
CA GLN A 78 6.93 -3.67 -8.68
C GLN A 78 7.13 -4.41 -7.36
N GLU A 79 7.46 -3.70 -6.29
CA GLU A 79 7.74 -4.31 -4.98
C GLU A 79 6.46 -4.68 -4.22
N ILE A 80 5.45 -3.81 -4.25
CA ILE A 80 4.26 -3.91 -3.40
C ILE A 80 3.16 -4.72 -4.07
N ASN A 81 2.86 -4.46 -5.34
CA ASN A 81 1.84 -5.19 -6.10
C ASN A 81 2.43 -6.42 -6.80
N GLY A 82 3.76 -6.52 -6.86
CA GLY A 82 4.46 -7.54 -7.62
C GLY A 82 4.53 -7.19 -9.11
N SER A 83 5.44 -7.85 -9.81
CA SER A 83 5.28 -8.06 -11.24
C SER A 83 4.27 -9.21 -11.42
N SER A 84 3.37 -9.12 -12.39
CA SER A 84 2.55 -10.28 -12.81
C SER A 84 3.46 -11.37 -13.39
N PHE A 85 4.15 -12.11 -12.55
CA PHE A 85 4.90 -13.32 -12.91
C PHE A 85 4.70 -14.37 -11.83
N SER A 86 3.46 -14.86 -11.75
CA SER A 86 3.25 -16.27 -11.44
C SER A 86 3.33 -17.02 -12.77
N SER A 87 4.47 -17.64 -13.03
CA SER A 87 4.50 -18.84 -13.86
C SER A 87 5.58 -19.75 -13.30
N VAL A 88 5.24 -20.44 -12.22
CA VAL A 88 5.94 -21.66 -11.82
C VAL A 88 5.34 -22.77 -12.70
N ALA A 89 6.16 -23.30 -13.61
CA ALA A 89 5.95 -24.56 -14.30
C ALA A 89 7.28 -25.31 -14.33
#